data_AF-A0A3N4KKE5-F1
#
_entry.id   AF-A0A3N4KKE5-F1
#
_cell.length_a   1.000
_cell.length_b   1.000
_cell.length_c   1.000
_cell.angle_alpha   90.00
_cell.angle_beta   90.00
_cell.angle_gamma   90.00
#
_symmetry.space_group_name_H-M   'P 1'
#
loop_
_entity.id
_entity.type
_entity.pdbx_description
1 polymer ?
#
loop_
_entity_poly.entity_id
_entity_poly.type
_entity_poly.pdbx_seq_one_letter_code
_entity_poly.pdbx_strand_id
1 'polypeptide(L)'
;MSTEPHPPSKPSRLSLLRLVAPAVPNMLYKSAGHLLSLTPQSTYWDLRTTLTVEFLRSYLSRDNQGVTIEEIQATTLKPLAVAANTWKVDVDVPVGSVEEQSALEDMVRKAIVDLASGEDIERFIPRVGVSAATGEWIGSRTVAKGEVEGESEKWSEEEKYESMMKEVEGGEESGVVLWLHGGINVFPDLFEACS
;
A
#
# COMPACT_ATOMS: atom_id res chain seq x y z
N MET A 1 18.14 -14.59 -35.07
CA MET A 1 17.53 -15.92 -34.87
C MET A 1 16.57 -15.77 -33.71
N SER A 2 15.32 -15.39 -34.01
CA SER A 2 14.34 -14.92 -33.04
C SER A 2 13.56 -16.11 -32.49
N THR A 3 13.57 -16.30 -31.17
CA THR A 3 12.72 -17.27 -30.49
C THR A 3 11.43 -16.57 -30.07
N GLU A 4 10.34 -16.82 -30.79
CA GLU A 4 9.00 -16.45 -30.34
C GLU A 4 8.64 -17.19 -29.04
N PRO A 5 8.02 -16.51 -28.05
CA PRO A 5 7.53 -17.15 -26.85
C PRO A 5 6.29 -17.99 -27.14
N HIS A 6 6.37 -19.28 -26.81
CA HIS A 6 5.29 -20.26 -26.95
C HIS A 6 4.08 -19.85 -26.08
N PRO A 7 2.83 -19.89 -26.58
CA PRO A 7 1.66 -19.58 -25.76
C PRO A 7 1.50 -20.60 -24.63
N PRO A 8 1.06 -20.19 -23.42
CA PRO A 8 0.91 -21.09 -22.28
C PRO A 8 -0.14 -22.16 -22.60
N SER A 9 0.27 -23.43 -22.53
CA SER A 9 -0.61 -24.57 -22.71
C SER A 9 -1.74 -24.54 -21.67
N LYS A 10 -2.99 -24.70 -22.12
CA LYS A 10 -4.18 -24.76 -21.24
C LYS A 10 -3.91 -25.72 -20.07
N PRO A 11 -4.14 -25.31 -18.81
CA PRO A 11 -3.86 -26.17 -17.67
C PRO A 11 -4.70 -27.44 -17.78
N SER A 12 -4.01 -28.58 -17.83
CA SER A 12 -4.64 -29.90 -17.85
C SER A 12 -5.50 -30.07 -16.60
N ARG A 13 -6.61 -30.81 -16.69
CA ARG A 13 -7.44 -31.14 -15.51
C ARG A 13 -6.61 -31.81 -14.40
N LEU A 14 -5.54 -32.50 -14.78
CA LEU A 14 -4.56 -33.08 -13.85
C LEU A 14 -3.69 -32.04 -13.13
N SER A 15 -3.34 -30.93 -13.78
CA SER A 15 -2.61 -29.84 -13.12
C SER A 15 -3.49 -29.07 -12.15
N LEU A 16 -4.77 -28.91 -12.45
CA LEU A 16 -5.76 -28.37 -11.51
C LEU A 16 -5.96 -29.29 -10.30
N LEU A 17 -6.02 -30.61 -10.51
CA LEU A 17 -6.13 -31.57 -9.40
C LEU A 17 -4.88 -31.58 -8.52
N ARG A 18 -3.67 -31.51 -9.11
CA ARG A 18 -2.41 -31.36 -8.35
C ARG A 18 -2.34 -30.03 -7.59
N LEU A 19 -2.96 -28.99 -8.11
CA LEU A 19 -3.09 -27.72 -7.42
C LEU A 19 -4.02 -27.89 -6.19
N VAL A 20 -5.18 -28.49 -6.31
CA VAL A 20 -6.12 -28.57 -5.17
C VAL A 20 -5.69 -29.62 -4.13
N ALA A 21 -5.06 -30.72 -4.55
CA ALA A 21 -4.72 -31.87 -3.70
C ALA A 21 -4.08 -31.55 -2.33
N PRO A 22 -3.05 -30.69 -2.21
CA PRO A 22 -2.45 -30.39 -0.91
C PRO A 22 -3.34 -29.55 0.03
N ALA A 23 -4.33 -28.84 -0.50
CA ALA A 23 -5.27 -28.03 0.29
C ALA A 23 -6.42 -28.87 0.88
N VAL A 24 -6.71 -30.02 0.27
CA VAL A 24 -7.87 -30.88 0.61
C VAL A 24 -7.89 -31.31 2.08
N PRO A 25 -6.79 -31.79 2.71
CA PRO A 25 -6.83 -32.26 4.09
C PRO A 25 -7.21 -31.16 5.09
N ASN A 26 -6.67 -29.95 4.91
CA ASN A 26 -6.93 -28.81 5.78
C ASN A 26 -8.36 -28.27 5.59
N MET A 27 -8.84 -28.23 4.34
CA MET A 27 -10.22 -27.86 4.04
C MET A 27 -11.21 -28.85 4.67
N LEU A 28 -10.97 -30.15 4.57
CA LEU A 28 -11.81 -31.18 5.19
C LEU A 28 -11.84 -31.08 6.71
N TYR A 29 -10.67 -30.88 7.34
CA TYR A 29 -10.58 -30.71 8.80
C TYR A 29 -11.40 -29.50 9.28
N LYS A 30 -11.27 -28.36 8.59
CA LYS A 30 -11.98 -27.14 8.96
C LYS A 30 -13.47 -27.20 8.64
N SER A 31 -13.88 -27.87 7.58
CA SER A 31 -15.29 -28.14 7.29
C SER A 31 -15.92 -29.08 8.32
N ALA A 32 -15.22 -30.13 8.75
CA ALA A 32 -15.71 -31.01 9.81
C ALA A 32 -15.84 -30.26 11.14
N GLY A 33 -14.84 -29.44 11.50
CA GLY A 33 -14.90 -28.58 12.69
C GLY A 33 -16.01 -27.54 12.63
N HIS A 34 -16.26 -26.95 11.45
CA HIS A 34 -17.35 -26.00 11.21
C HIS A 34 -18.74 -26.65 11.35
N LEU A 35 -18.95 -27.82 10.74
CA LEU A 35 -20.20 -28.59 10.86
C LEU A 35 -20.49 -29.06 12.28
N LEU A 36 -19.44 -29.34 13.06
CA LEU A 36 -19.55 -29.72 14.47
C LEU A 36 -19.60 -28.51 15.42
N SER A 37 -19.65 -27.29 14.89
CA SER A 37 -19.63 -26.03 15.66
C SER A 37 -18.44 -25.89 16.61
N LEU A 38 -17.31 -26.53 16.28
CA LEU A 38 -16.08 -26.52 17.08
C LEU A 38 -15.18 -25.33 16.77
N THR A 39 -15.53 -24.51 15.76
CA THR A 39 -14.77 -23.33 15.38
C THR A 39 -15.53 -22.07 15.80
N PRO A 40 -14.87 -21.05 16.40
CA PRO A 40 -15.53 -19.78 16.74
C PRO A 40 -16.25 -19.11 15.55
N GLN A 41 -15.78 -19.40 14.34
CA GLN A 41 -16.33 -18.88 13.08
C GLN A 41 -17.59 -19.63 12.61
N SER A 42 -17.93 -20.80 13.17
CA SER A 42 -19.08 -21.60 12.72
C SER A 42 -20.43 -20.89 12.90
N THR A 43 -20.50 -19.99 13.89
CA THR A 43 -21.71 -19.24 14.22
C THR A 43 -21.92 -18.03 13.32
N TYR A 44 -20.85 -17.53 12.67
CA TYR A 44 -20.88 -16.30 11.86
C TYR A 44 -20.78 -16.56 10.36
N TRP A 45 -20.16 -17.66 9.95
CA TRP A 45 -19.89 -17.95 8.54
C TRP A 45 -20.62 -19.19 8.07
N ASP A 46 -21.13 -19.17 6.85
CA ASP A 46 -21.63 -20.37 6.19
C ASP A 46 -20.47 -21.31 5.81
N LEU A 47 -20.77 -22.61 5.68
CA LEU A 47 -19.79 -23.62 5.27
C LEU A 47 -19.13 -23.27 3.93
N ARG A 48 -19.91 -22.72 2.99
CA ARG A 48 -19.42 -22.25 1.68
C ARG A 48 -18.37 -21.15 1.84
N THR A 49 -18.63 -20.19 2.71
CA THR A 49 -17.71 -19.08 3.00
C THR A 49 -16.42 -19.60 3.65
N THR A 50 -16.56 -20.49 4.63
CA THR A 50 -15.42 -21.13 5.29
C THR A 50 -14.54 -21.88 4.28
N LEU A 51 -15.12 -22.71 3.43
CA LEU A 51 -14.39 -23.43 2.39
C LEU A 51 -13.71 -22.50 1.38
N THR A 52 -14.38 -21.41 0.99
CA THR A 52 -13.84 -20.44 0.03
C THR A 52 -12.63 -19.71 0.61
N VAL A 53 -12.72 -19.22 1.85
CA VAL A 53 -11.63 -18.53 2.53
C VAL A 53 -10.45 -19.46 2.78
N GLU A 54 -10.69 -20.72 3.16
CA GLU A 54 -9.61 -21.68 3.37
C GLU A 54 -8.93 -22.11 2.08
N PHE A 55 -9.68 -22.24 0.98
CA PHE A 55 -9.11 -22.44 -0.34
C PHE A 55 -8.22 -21.26 -0.74
N LEU A 56 -8.72 -20.03 -0.62
CA LEU A 56 -7.97 -18.81 -0.95
C LEU A 56 -6.71 -18.69 -0.08
N ARG A 57 -6.82 -18.93 1.24
CA ARG A 57 -5.66 -18.91 2.14
C ARG A 57 -4.65 -19.98 1.75
N SER A 58 -5.08 -21.21 1.51
CA SER A 58 -4.18 -22.27 1.07
C SER A 58 -3.56 -22.00 -0.29
N TYR A 59 -4.24 -21.27 -1.18
CA TYR A 59 -3.70 -20.90 -2.49
C TYR A 59 -2.66 -19.79 -2.36
N LEU A 60 -3.00 -18.71 -1.65
CA LEU A 60 -2.13 -17.56 -1.43
C LEU A 60 -0.91 -17.88 -0.55
N SER A 61 -1.03 -18.83 0.38
CA SER A 61 0.09 -19.24 1.24
C SER A 61 1.07 -20.20 0.57
N ARG A 62 0.77 -20.76 -0.62
CA ARG A 62 1.66 -21.72 -1.28
C ARG A 62 2.88 -21.09 -1.94
N ASP A 63 2.74 -19.86 -2.42
CA ASP A 63 3.84 -19.13 -3.05
C ASP A 63 4.69 -18.35 -2.02
N ASN A 64 4.24 -18.30 -0.76
CA ASN A 64 4.88 -17.54 0.33
C ASN A 64 5.64 -18.43 1.33
N GLN A 65 5.87 -19.71 1.01
CA GLN A 65 6.62 -20.60 1.90
C GLN A 65 8.11 -20.23 1.87
N GLY A 66 8.55 -19.47 2.88
CA GLY A 66 9.93 -19.08 3.07
C GLY A 66 10.23 -17.61 2.78
N VAL A 67 9.21 -16.82 2.42
CA VAL A 67 9.36 -15.37 2.23
C VAL A 67 9.02 -14.67 3.54
N THR A 68 9.94 -13.88 4.09
CA THR A 68 9.67 -13.11 5.31
C THR A 68 8.72 -11.95 5.02
N ILE A 69 8.09 -11.38 6.07
CA ILE A 69 7.22 -10.21 5.89
C ILE A 69 8.03 -9.06 5.28
N GLU A 70 9.29 -8.93 5.70
CA GLU A 70 10.23 -7.93 5.20
C GLU A 70 10.55 -8.14 3.72
N GLU A 71 10.66 -9.38 3.24
CA GLU A 71 10.91 -9.67 1.81
C GLU A 71 9.68 -9.39 0.94
N ILE A 72 8.48 -9.69 1.44
CA ILE A 72 7.22 -9.31 0.79
C ILE A 72 7.13 -7.78 0.74
N GLN A 73 7.40 -7.11 1.86
CA GLN A 73 7.39 -5.65 1.96
C GLN A 73 8.43 -5.03 1.03
N ALA A 74 9.67 -5.52 1.04
CA ALA A 74 10.73 -5.04 0.16
C ALA A 74 10.35 -5.18 -1.32
N THR A 75 9.60 -6.23 -1.67
CA THR A 75 9.09 -6.40 -3.04
C THR A 75 7.96 -5.40 -3.36
N THR A 76 7.07 -5.12 -2.41
CA THR A 76 6.00 -4.11 -2.59
C THR A 76 6.50 -2.67 -2.53
N LEU A 77 7.65 -2.43 -1.89
CA LEU A 77 8.29 -1.13 -1.75
C LEU A 77 9.21 -0.81 -2.95
N LYS A 78 9.38 -1.73 -3.90
CA LYS A 78 10.13 -1.42 -5.13
C LYS A 78 9.38 -0.33 -5.90
N PRO A 79 10.03 0.80 -6.21
CA PRO A 79 9.39 1.85 -6.99
C PRO A 79 9.00 1.27 -8.35
N LEU A 80 7.69 1.27 -8.62
CA LEU A 80 7.17 0.93 -9.94
C LEU A 80 7.51 2.07 -10.89
N ALA A 81 7.84 1.73 -12.14
CA ALA A 81 8.04 2.74 -13.17
C ALA A 81 6.75 3.56 -13.33
N VAL A 82 6.89 4.88 -13.33
CA VAL A 82 5.78 5.80 -13.57
C VAL A 82 5.30 5.59 -15.00
N ALA A 83 4.00 5.40 -15.19
CA ALA A 83 3.44 5.25 -16.52
C ALA A 83 3.61 6.55 -17.33
N ALA A 84 3.91 6.45 -18.62
CA ALA A 84 4.15 7.61 -19.49
C ALA A 84 3.01 8.65 -19.50
N ASN A 85 1.78 8.16 -19.31
CA ASN A 85 0.56 8.96 -19.26
C ASN A 85 0.25 9.51 -17.85
N THR A 86 1.21 9.49 -16.93
CA THR A 86 1.05 9.93 -15.55
C THR A 86 2.14 10.94 -15.21
N TRP A 87 1.73 12.08 -14.65
CA TRP A 87 2.63 12.99 -13.95
C TRP A 87 2.90 12.44 -12.55
N LYS A 88 4.17 12.43 -12.16
CA LYS A 88 4.61 12.25 -10.78
C LYS A 88 5.54 13.40 -10.42
N VAL A 89 5.24 14.09 -9.34
CA VAL A 89 6.07 15.16 -8.79
C VAL A 89 6.34 14.87 -7.33
N ASP A 90 7.60 14.71 -6.97
CA ASP A 90 8.02 14.47 -5.60
C ASP A 90 8.12 15.80 -4.84
N VAL A 91 7.60 15.84 -3.61
CA VAL A 91 7.58 17.04 -2.77
C VAL A 91 8.09 16.72 -1.38
N ASP A 92 9.11 17.47 -0.97
CA ASP A 92 9.55 17.51 0.41
C ASP A 92 8.82 18.64 1.14
N VAL A 93 8.13 18.28 2.22
CA VAL A 93 7.48 19.22 3.13
C VAL A 93 8.44 19.41 4.32
N PRO A 94 9.23 20.49 4.32
CA PRO A 94 10.20 20.71 5.38
C PRO A 94 9.48 20.96 6.69
N VAL A 95 10.14 20.58 7.78
CA VAL A 95 9.71 20.98 9.10
C VAL A 95 10.10 22.43 9.31
N GLY A 96 9.14 23.24 9.75
CA GLY A 96 9.36 24.63 10.12
C GLY A 96 10.33 24.80 11.31
N SER A 97 10.41 26.02 11.83
CA SER A 97 11.26 26.35 12.99
C SER A 97 10.91 25.49 14.22
N VAL A 98 11.79 25.47 15.22
CA VAL A 98 11.57 24.71 16.46
C VAL A 98 10.27 25.12 17.16
N GLU A 99 9.91 26.40 17.06
CA GLU A 99 8.65 26.93 17.59
C GLU A 99 7.44 26.38 16.83
N GLU A 100 7.51 26.31 15.50
CA GLU A 100 6.46 25.76 14.64
C GLU A 100 6.28 24.25 14.89
N GLN A 101 7.37 23.53 15.14
CA GLN A 101 7.34 22.11 15.51
C GLN A 101 6.58 21.85 16.80
N SER A 102 6.90 22.62 17.86
CA SER A 102 6.20 22.50 19.14
C SER A 102 4.72 22.85 18.98
N ALA A 103 4.40 23.87 18.18
CA ALA A 103 3.01 24.26 17.94
C ALA A 103 2.22 23.17 17.19
N LEU A 104 2.82 22.53 16.17
CA LEU A 104 2.22 21.41 15.44
C LEU A 104 1.96 20.21 16.37
N GLU A 105 2.95 19.83 17.18
CA GLU A 105 2.80 18.73 18.13
C GLU A 105 1.70 19.04 19.17
N ASP A 106 1.65 20.26 19.68
CA ASP A 106 0.63 20.70 20.63
C ASP A 106 -0.78 20.70 19.99
N MET A 107 -0.90 21.07 18.71
CA MET A 107 -2.17 21.01 17.96
C MET A 107 -2.67 19.57 17.79
N VAL A 108 -1.78 18.63 17.40
CA VAL A 108 -2.15 17.21 17.26
C VAL A 108 -2.56 16.64 18.61
N ARG A 109 -1.80 16.95 19.68
CA ARG A 109 -2.15 16.53 21.04
C ARG A 109 -3.52 17.07 21.44
N LYS A 110 -3.78 18.35 21.20
CA LYS A 110 -5.07 18.97 21.47
C LYS A 110 -6.21 18.25 20.74
N ALA A 111 -6.03 17.94 19.46
CA ALA A 111 -7.04 17.21 18.68
C ALA A 111 -7.32 15.82 19.27
N ILE A 112 -6.29 15.09 19.70
CA ILE A 112 -6.45 13.78 20.36
C ILE A 112 -7.27 13.92 21.66
N VAL A 113 -6.95 14.94 22.47
CA VAL A 113 -7.68 15.21 23.72
C VAL A 113 -9.13 15.58 23.44
N ASP A 114 -9.38 16.47 22.47
CA ASP A 114 -10.71 16.91 22.09
C ASP A 114 -11.57 15.76 21.52
N LEU A 115 -10.96 14.76 20.88
CA LEU A 115 -11.62 13.55 20.37
C LEU A 115 -11.85 12.48 21.43
N ALA A 116 -11.11 12.53 22.54
CA ALA A 116 -11.17 11.51 23.56
C ALA A 116 -12.42 11.67 24.43
N SER A 117 -13.15 10.56 24.62
CA SER A 117 -14.29 10.48 25.53
C SER A 117 -13.84 9.91 26.88
N GLY A 118 -13.03 10.66 27.64
CA GLY A 118 -12.56 10.22 28.96
C GLY A 118 -11.66 11.23 29.68
N GLU A 119 -11.75 11.27 31.01
CA GLU A 119 -10.84 12.07 31.83
C GLU A 119 -9.42 11.47 31.81
N ASP A 120 -8.39 12.33 31.85
CA ASP A 120 -6.97 11.98 31.96
C ASP A 120 -6.27 11.35 30.73
N ILE A 121 -6.83 11.40 29.50
CA ILE A 121 -6.11 10.87 28.32
C ILE A 121 -4.77 11.56 28.05
N GLU A 122 -4.65 12.85 28.44
CA GLU A 122 -3.44 13.66 28.26
C GLU A 122 -2.18 12.99 28.82
N ARG A 123 -2.30 12.23 29.91
CA ARG A 123 -1.15 11.56 30.55
C ARG A 123 -0.59 10.40 29.73
N PHE A 124 -1.34 9.91 28.75
CA PHE A 124 -0.99 8.77 27.92
C PHE A 124 -0.56 9.17 26.51
N ILE A 125 -0.50 10.47 26.18
CA ILE A 125 -0.08 10.94 24.86
C ILE A 125 1.43 11.23 24.92
N PRO A 126 2.28 10.39 24.32
CA PRO A 126 3.72 10.67 24.26
C PRO A 126 3.99 11.86 23.33
N ARG A 127 5.03 12.64 23.66
CA ARG A 127 5.64 13.57 22.71
C ARG A 127 6.55 12.77 21.78
N VAL A 128 6.20 12.75 20.50
CA VAL A 128 6.86 11.93 19.47
C VAL A 128 7.74 12.77 18.55
N GLY A 129 7.73 14.10 18.70
CA GLY A 129 8.45 15.03 17.83
C GLY A 129 7.78 15.19 16.46
N VAL A 130 8.35 16.09 15.65
CA VAL A 130 7.88 16.38 14.29
C VAL A 130 9.02 16.10 13.32
N SER A 131 8.76 15.30 12.29
CA SER A 131 9.70 14.99 11.22
C SER A 131 9.23 15.58 9.90
N ALA A 132 10.17 15.74 8.95
CA ALA A 132 9.83 16.16 7.60
C ALA A 132 8.89 15.12 6.99
N ALA A 133 7.94 15.59 6.19
CA ALA A 133 7.05 14.72 5.46
C ALA A 133 7.43 14.77 3.99
N THR A 134 7.38 13.62 3.32
CA THR A 134 7.52 13.54 1.87
C THR A 134 6.15 13.22 1.29
N GLY A 135 5.90 13.69 0.08
CA GLY A 135 4.66 13.44 -0.64
C GLY A 135 4.91 13.40 -2.14
N GLU A 136 3.89 12.97 -2.87
CA GLU A 136 3.95 12.92 -4.33
C GLU A 136 2.65 13.50 -4.88
N TRP A 137 2.74 14.42 -5.84
CA TRP A 137 1.60 14.81 -6.67
C TRP A 137 1.50 13.87 -7.85
N ILE A 138 0.29 13.36 -8.08
CA ILE A 138 0.00 12.46 -9.20
C ILE A 138 -1.09 13.11 -10.05
N GLY A 139 -0.82 13.23 -11.35
CA GLY A 139 -1.75 13.81 -12.33
C GLY A 139 -1.85 12.96 -13.58
N SER A 140 -2.95 13.10 -14.32
CA SER A 140 -3.06 12.51 -15.66
C SER A 140 -2.24 13.34 -16.64
N ARG A 141 -1.41 12.67 -17.47
CA ARG A 141 -0.61 13.33 -18.51
C ARG A 141 -1.18 13.07 -19.89
N THR A 142 -1.34 14.13 -20.67
CA THR A 142 -1.74 14.03 -22.09
C THR A 142 -0.51 13.93 -22.97
N VAL A 143 -0.07 12.70 -23.25
CA VAL A 143 1.10 12.48 -24.13
C VAL A 143 0.69 12.71 -25.59
N ALA A 144 1.19 13.78 -26.21
CA ALA A 144 1.02 14.01 -27.64
C ALA A 144 1.80 12.96 -28.45
N LYS A 145 1.28 12.54 -29.61
CA LYS A 145 1.99 11.62 -30.52
C LYS A 145 3.34 12.22 -30.92
N GLY A 146 4.43 11.69 -30.35
CA GLY A 146 5.81 12.11 -30.64
C GLY A 146 6.61 12.55 -29.42
N GLU A 147 5.98 12.77 -28.27
CA GLU A 147 6.72 12.93 -27.00
C GLU A 147 7.29 11.58 -26.55
N VAL A 148 8.58 11.57 -26.23
CA VAL A 148 9.32 10.36 -25.87
C VAL A 148 9.13 10.09 -24.37
N GLU A 149 8.79 8.84 -24.02
CA GLU A 149 8.89 8.31 -22.66
C GLU A 149 10.25 8.70 -22.04
N GLY A 150 10.24 9.51 -20.98
CA GLY A 150 11.45 9.89 -20.23
C GLY A 150 11.96 11.33 -20.42
N GLU A 151 11.33 12.17 -21.25
CA GLU A 151 11.76 13.58 -21.36
C GLU A 151 11.46 14.37 -20.06
N SER A 152 10.41 14.00 -19.35
CA SER A 152 10.05 14.56 -18.04
C SER A 152 10.97 14.10 -16.90
N GLU A 153 11.75 13.02 -17.06
CA GLU A 153 12.72 12.62 -16.02
C GLU A 153 13.89 13.59 -15.90
N LYS A 154 14.10 14.44 -16.91
CA LYS A 154 15.17 15.46 -16.92
C LYS A 154 14.72 16.80 -16.33
N TRP A 155 13.44 16.95 -16.02
CA TRP A 155 12.86 18.19 -15.51
C TRP A 155 13.01 18.25 -13.99
N SER A 156 13.14 19.46 -13.44
CA SER A 156 13.04 19.65 -11.99
C SER A 156 11.62 19.34 -11.50
N GLU A 157 11.46 19.04 -10.22
CA GLU A 157 10.13 18.80 -9.64
C GLU A 157 9.22 20.03 -9.80
N GLU A 158 9.77 21.24 -9.74
CA GLU A 158 9.03 22.49 -10.00
C GLU A 158 8.56 22.59 -11.45
N GLU A 159 9.41 22.26 -12.42
CA GLU A 159 9.04 22.26 -13.85
C GLU A 159 7.97 21.21 -14.17
N LYS A 160 8.05 20.04 -13.53
CA LYS A 160 7.02 18.98 -13.63
C LYS A 160 5.71 19.46 -13.03
N TYR A 161 5.72 20.11 -11.87
CA TYR A 161 4.53 20.66 -11.23
C TYR A 161 3.84 21.70 -12.11
N GLU A 162 4.59 22.69 -12.60
CA GLU A 162 4.04 23.73 -13.48
C GLU A 162 3.41 23.15 -14.76
N SER A 163 4.02 22.10 -15.31
CA SER A 163 3.52 21.45 -16.52
C SER A 163 2.30 20.58 -16.25
N MET A 164 2.30 19.82 -15.15
CA MET A 164 1.14 19.07 -14.68
C MET A 164 -0.06 20.01 -14.48
N MET A 165 0.13 21.15 -13.82
CA MET A 165 -0.93 22.12 -13.56
C MET A 165 -1.52 22.75 -14.82
N LYS A 166 -0.78 22.81 -15.94
CA LYS A 166 -1.31 23.26 -17.24
C LYS A 166 -2.27 22.23 -17.87
N GLU A 167 -2.13 20.96 -17.54
CA GLU A 167 -2.93 19.86 -18.09
C GLU A 167 -4.15 19.52 -17.22
N VAL A 168 -4.23 20.03 -15.99
CA VAL A 168 -5.39 19.81 -15.11
C VAL A 168 -6.62 20.53 -15.67
N GLU A 169 -7.55 19.75 -16.21
CA GLU A 169 -8.84 20.24 -16.69
C GLU A 169 -9.65 20.85 -15.52
N GLY A 170 -10.08 22.11 -15.66
CA GLY A 170 -10.81 22.84 -14.62
C GLY A 170 -9.94 23.77 -13.76
N GLY A 171 -8.61 23.76 -13.92
CA GLY A 171 -7.71 24.70 -13.23
C GLY A 171 -7.87 24.68 -11.71
N GLU A 172 -8.00 25.86 -11.09
CA GLU A 172 -8.18 26.03 -9.63
C GLU A 172 -9.52 25.49 -9.11
N GLU A 173 -10.49 25.21 -9.98
CA GLU A 173 -11.81 24.65 -9.61
C GLU A 173 -11.82 23.11 -9.60
N SER A 174 -10.70 22.48 -9.95
CA SER A 174 -10.55 21.02 -9.92
C SER A 174 -10.45 20.48 -8.49
N GLY A 175 -11.06 19.32 -8.24
CA GLY A 175 -11.02 18.68 -6.93
C GLY A 175 -9.68 17.99 -6.67
N VAL A 176 -9.00 18.37 -5.58
CA VAL A 176 -7.77 17.71 -5.12
C VAL A 176 -8.12 16.60 -4.14
N VAL A 177 -7.62 15.39 -4.38
CA VAL A 177 -7.75 14.26 -3.46
C VAL A 177 -6.44 14.11 -2.70
N LEU A 178 -6.46 14.39 -1.40
CA LEU A 178 -5.33 14.12 -0.51
C LEU A 178 -5.42 12.68 0.01
N TRP A 179 -4.48 11.85 -0.42
CA TRP A 179 -4.41 10.45 -0.02
C TRP A 179 -3.27 10.23 0.98
N LEU A 180 -3.61 10.15 2.26
CA LEU A 180 -2.67 9.90 3.34
C LEU A 180 -2.50 8.39 3.52
N HIS A 181 -1.31 7.87 3.19
CA HIS A 181 -0.99 6.47 3.40
C HIS A 181 -0.96 6.15 4.90
N GLY A 182 -1.84 5.26 5.35
CA GLY A 182 -1.77 4.66 6.68
C GLY A 182 -0.92 3.40 6.65
N GLY A 183 0.17 3.38 7.41
CA GLY A 183 1.08 2.23 7.55
C GLY A 183 2.36 2.66 8.25
N ILE A 184 3.05 1.73 8.93
CA ILE A 184 4.34 2.01 9.56
C ILE A 184 5.30 2.47 8.45
N ASN A 185 5.59 3.77 8.39
CA ASN A 185 6.75 4.30 7.70
C ASN A 185 8.00 3.75 8.42
N VAL A 186 8.43 2.53 8.06
CA VAL A 186 9.78 2.10 8.39
C VAL A 186 10.68 2.86 7.41
N PHE A 187 11.05 4.08 7.79
CA PHE A 187 12.17 4.76 7.15
C PHE A 187 13.42 3.90 7.37
N PRO A 188 14.20 3.59 6.32
CA PRO A 188 15.50 2.92 6.46
C PRO A 188 16.46 3.67 7.40
N ASP A 189 16.30 4.99 7.53
CA ASP A 189 17.21 5.86 8.27
C ASP A 189 17.05 5.80 9.80
N LEU A 190 16.01 5.11 10.31
CA LEU A 190 15.83 4.96 11.76
C LEU A 190 16.75 3.90 12.38
N PHE A 191 17.46 3.09 11.58
CA PHE A 191 18.39 2.08 12.09
C PHE A 191 19.82 2.59 12.34
N GLU A 192 20.24 3.70 11.75
CA GLU A 192 21.59 4.26 12.01
C GLU A 192 21.68 5.05 13.32
N ALA A 193 20.54 5.41 13.94
CA ALA A 193 20.55 6.15 15.21
C ALA A 193 20.68 5.26 16.46
N CYS A 194 20.85 3.94 16.33
CA CYS A 194 20.95 3.01 17.45
C CYS A 194 22.16 2.05 17.41
N SER A 195 23.24 2.39 16.69
CA SER A 195 24.54 1.70 16.82
C SER A 195 25.56 2.51 17.61
#